data_AF-U1Q2Z8-F1
#
_entry.id   AF-U1Q2Z8-F1
#
_cell.length_a   1.000
_cell.length_b   1.000
_cell.length_c   1.000
_cell.angle_alpha   90.00
_cell.angle_beta   90.00
_cell.angle_gamma   90.00
#
_symmetry.space_group_name_H-M   'P 1'
#
loop_
_entity.id
_entity.type
_entity.pdbx_description
1 polymer ?
#
loop_
_entity_poly.entity_id
_entity_poly.type
_entity_poly.pdbx_seq_one_letter_code
_entity_poly.pdbx_strand_id
1 'polypeptide(L)' 'MELGLSQEQVALRADIDRNHYQLMESARSDRRSNRAVNPRFFTLLKLANALEMPVEELLHPISRSYRFQVERGEML' A
#
# COMPACT_ATOMS: atom_id res chain seq x y z
N MET A 1 -0.84 10.82 13.54
CA MET A 1 -2.28 11.02 13.78
C MET A 1 -3.02 10.08 12.85
N GLU A 2 -4.04 9.39 13.34
CA GLU A 2 -4.91 8.57 12.49
C GLU A 2 -6.02 9.48 11.96
N LEU A 3 -6.21 9.54 10.63
CA LEU A 3 -7.13 10.50 9.99
C LEU A 3 -8.62 10.22 10.26
N GLY A 4 -8.95 9.15 11.01
CA GLY A 4 -10.33 8.75 11.31
C GLY A 4 -11.13 8.34 10.08
N LEU A 5 -10.46 7.98 8.97
CA LEU A 5 -11.09 7.65 7.71
C LEU A 5 -11.46 6.17 7.65
N SER A 6 -12.67 5.88 7.17
CA SER A 6 -13.03 4.52 6.79
C SER A 6 -12.32 4.11 5.49
N GLN A 7 -12.22 2.80 5.26
CA GLN A 7 -11.68 2.24 4.01
C GLN A 7 -12.43 2.77 2.76
N GLU A 8 -13.74 2.93 2.85
CA GLU A 8 -14.57 3.50 1.77
C GLU A 8 -14.16 4.95 1.49
N GLN A 9 -13.93 5.76 2.54
CA GLN A 9 -13.54 7.15 2.39
C GLN A 9 -12.13 7.30 1.81
N VAL A 10 -11.19 6.43 2.18
CA VAL A 10 -9.83 6.44 1.59
C VAL A 10 -9.89 6.04 0.12
N ALA A 11 -10.62 4.96 -0.21
CA ALA A 11 -10.78 4.50 -1.57
C ALA A 11 -11.43 5.56 -2.48
N LEU A 12 -12.47 6.22 -1.98
CA LEU A 12 -13.12 7.33 -2.67
C LEU A 12 -12.16 8.51 -2.92
N ARG A 13 -11.40 8.94 -1.90
CA ARG A 13 -10.41 10.02 -2.04
C ARG A 13 -9.28 9.67 -3.01
N ALA A 14 -8.86 8.41 -3.03
CA ALA A 14 -7.81 7.92 -3.91
C ALA A 14 -8.32 7.57 -5.33
N ASP A 15 -9.61 7.69 -5.59
CA ASP A 15 -10.24 7.32 -6.87
C ASP A 15 -9.88 5.87 -7.25
N ILE A 16 -10.18 4.95 -6.33
CA ILE A 16 -10.03 3.49 -6.48
C ILE A 16 -11.25 2.75 -5.90
N ASP A 17 -11.44 1.51 -6.32
CA ASP A 17 -12.46 0.62 -5.75
C ASP A 17 -12.14 0.26 -4.28
N ARG A 18 -13.14 0.24 -3.39
CA ARG A 18 -12.96 -0.11 -1.97
C ARG A 18 -12.44 -1.54 -1.79
N ASN A 19 -12.93 -2.51 -2.56
CA ASN A 19 -12.45 -3.89 -2.43
C ASN A 19 -10.98 -4.00 -2.90
N HIS A 20 -10.58 -3.23 -3.91
CA HIS A 20 -9.17 -3.10 -4.28
C HIS A 20 -8.33 -2.49 -3.14
N TYR A 21 -8.82 -1.45 -2.45
CA TYR A 21 -8.16 -0.88 -1.28
C TYR A 21 -8.02 -1.90 -0.13
N GLN A 22 -9.10 -2.63 0.20
CA GLN A 22 -9.07 -3.70 1.22
C GLN A 22 -8.05 -4.80 0.90
N LEU A 23 -7.97 -5.19 -0.37
CA LEU A 23 -6.99 -6.19 -0.83
C LEU A 23 -5.56 -5.69 -0.63
N MET A 24 -5.28 -4.43 -0.97
CA MET A 24 -3.98 -3.80 -0.70
C MET A 24 -3.62 -3.77 0.78
N GLU A 25 -4.55 -3.40 1.67
CA GLU A 25 -4.30 -3.41 3.13
C GLU A 25 -3.99 -4.81 3.66
N SER A 26 -4.58 -5.85 3.05
CA SER A 26 -4.28 -7.25 3.38
C SER A 26 -3.03 -7.81 2.69
N ALA A 27 -2.28 -6.97 1.97
CA ALA A 27 -1.12 -7.34 1.15
C ALA A 27 -1.41 -8.40 0.07
N ARG A 28 -2.66 -8.46 -0.44
CA ARG A 28 -3.13 -9.47 -1.41
C ARG A 28 -3.55 -8.86 -2.74
N SER A 29 -3.21 -9.50 -3.86
CA SER A 29 -3.71 -9.09 -5.18
C SER A 29 -5.15 -9.56 -5.44
N ASP A 30 -5.53 -10.70 -4.85
CA ASP A 30 -6.88 -11.24 -4.90
C ASP A 30 -7.13 -12.19 -3.73
N ARG A 31 -8.40 -12.49 -3.45
CA ARG A 31 -8.80 -13.31 -2.29
C ARG A 31 -8.51 -14.80 -2.46
N ARG A 32 -8.30 -15.28 -3.69
CA ARG A 32 -8.24 -16.72 -4.00
C ARG A 32 -6.80 -17.22 -4.09
N SER A 33 -5.91 -16.46 -4.71
CA SER A 33 -4.53 -16.84 -4.99
C SER A 33 -3.56 -16.49 -3.87
N ASN A 34 -3.97 -15.60 -2.94
CA ASN A 34 -3.13 -15.07 -1.87
C ASN A 34 -1.77 -14.51 -2.36
N ARG A 35 -1.69 -14.15 -3.65
CA ARG A 35 -0.49 -13.54 -4.22
C ARG A 35 -0.27 -12.17 -3.59
N ALA A 36 1.00 -11.83 -3.41
CA ALA A 36 1.38 -10.53 -2.90
C ALA A 36 0.82 -9.43 -3.80
N VAL A 37 0.27 -8.38 -3.17
CA VAL A 37 -0.19 -7.21 -3.92
C VAL A 37 1.00 -6.48 -4.55
N ASN A 38 0.83 -6.03 -5.80
CA ASN A 38 1.81 -5.20 -6.50
C ASN A 38 1.09 -4.01 -7.14
N PRO A 39 0.73 -2.98 -6.35
CA PRO A 39 0.02 -1.83 -6.85
C PRO A 39 0.91 -1.03 -7.79
N ARG A 40 0.29 -0.37 -8.79
CA ARG A 40 1.03 0.55 -9.66
C ARG A 40 1.55 1.72 -8.83
N PHE A 41 2.69 2.28 -9.22
CA PHE A 41 3.27 3.44 -8.52
C PHE A 41 2.28 4.62 -8.43
N PHE A 42 1.52 4.89 -9.50
CA PHE A 42 0.44 5.89 -9.48
C PHE A 42 -0.65 5.63 -8.44
N THR A 43 -0.94 4.36 -8.13
CA THR A 43 -1.89 4.01 -7.06
C THR A 43 -1.32 4.39 -5.70
N LEU A 44 -0.02 4.20 -5.48
CA LEU A 44 0.65 4.61 -4.25
C LEU A 44 0.66 6.14 -4.09
N LEU A 45 0.88 6.89 -5.18
CA LEU A 45 0.78 8.36 -5.17
C LEU A 45 -0.63 8.84 -4.82
N LYS A 46 -1.67 8.22 -5.42
CA LYS A 46 -3.07 8.52 -5.11
C LYS A 46 -3.40 8.26 -3.63
N LEU A 47 -2.91 7.15 -3.08
CA LEU A 47 -3.11 6.80 -1.66
C LEU A 47 -2.37 7.76 -0.74
N ALA A 48 -1.12 8.11 -1.04
CA ALA A 48 -0.35 9.09 -0.26
C ALA A 48 -1.09 10.43 -0.19
N ASN A 49 -1.63 10.90 -1.33
CA ASN A 49 -2.44 12.11 -1.38
C ASN A 49 -3.74 11.99 -0.58
N ALA A 50 -4.45 10.85 -0.69
CA ALA A 50 -5.70 10.60 0.06
C ALA A 50 -5.48 10.51 1.57
N LEU A 51 -4.29 10.11 2.00
CA LEU A 51 -3.85 10.01 3.38
C LEU A 51 -3.08 11.26 3.85
N GLU A 52 -3.08 12.33 3.05
CA GLU A 52 -2.44 13.61 3.37
C GLU A 52 -0.99 13.45 3.86
N MET A 53 -0.25 12.51 3.25
CA MET A 53 1.13 12.18 3.63
C MET A 53 2.07 12.15 2.42
N PRO A 54 3.37 12.44 2.61
CA PRO A 54 4.38 12.23 1.58
C PRO A 54 4.45 10.75 1.17
N VAL A 55 4.65 10.49 -0.13
CA VAL A 55 4.78 9.11 -0.64
C VAL A 55 6.02 8.41 -0.06
N GLU A 56 7.04 9.19 0.29
CA GLU A 56 8.28 8.73 0.92
C GLU A 56 7.98 8.13 2.31
N GLU A 57 7.08 8.73 3.07
CA GLU A 57 6.65 8.20 4.37
C GLU A 57 5.86 6.90 4.22
N LEU A 58 5.00 6.82 3.19
CA LEU A 58 4.25 5.60 2.85
C LEU A 58 5.20 4.44 2.50
N LEU A 59 6.30 4.74 1.80
CA LEU A 59 7.28 3.75 1.33
C LEU A 59 8.40 3.47 2.34
N HIS A 60 8.58 4.31 3.36
CA HIS A 60 9.70 4.20 4.29
C HIS A 60 9.79 2.81 4.96
N PRO A 61 8.71 2.22 5.51
CA PRO A 61 8.78 0.92 6.16
C PRO A 61 9.23 -0.20 5.22
N ILE A 62 8.67 -0.26 4.00
CA ILE A 62 9.00 -1.31 3.03
C ILE A 62 10.41 -1.15 2.47
N SER A 63 10.87 0.09 2.27
CA SER A 63 12.23 0.37 1.81
C SER A 63 13.30 -0.11 2.81
N ARG A 64 13.02 0.00 4.12
CA ARG A 64 13.89 -0.54 5.17
C ARG A 64 13.91 -2.06 5.16
N SER A 65 12.73 -2.70 5.12
CA SER A 65 12.62 -4.16 5.08
C SER A 65 13.34 -4.75 3.88
N TYR A 66 13.18 -4.16 2.70
CA TYR A 66 13.86 -4.61 1.48
C TYR A 66 15.38 -4.53 1.60
N ARG A 67 15.91 -3.43 2.15
CA ARG A 67 17.35 -3.28 2.41
C ARG A 67 17.89 -4.39 3.33
N PHE A 68 17.18 -4.71 4.41
CA PHE A 68 17.59 -5.79 5.32
C PHE A 68 17.57 -7.17 4.65
N GLN A 69 16.60 -7.44 3.78
CA GLN A 69 16.54 -8.70 3.02
C GLN A 69 17.73 -8.84 2.07
N VAL A 70 18.07 -7.74 1.37
CA VAL A 70 19.25 -7.69 0.49
C VAL A 70 20.55 -7.92 1.28
N GLU A 71 20.71 -7.27 2.44
CA GLU A 71 21.88 -7.44 3.33
C GLU A 71 22.01 -8.87 3.86
N ARG A 72 20.89 -9.58 4.01
CA ARG A 72 20.83 -11.00 4.42
C ARG A 72 21.02 -11.99 3.27
N GLY A 73 21.14 -11.52 2.02
CA GLY A 73 21.22 -12.39 0.84
C GLY A 73 19.92 -13.09 0.47
N GLU A 74 18.78 -12.62 1.01
CA GLU A 74 17.44 -13.14 0.75
C GLU A 74 16.82 -12.34 -0.40
N MET A 75 17.18 -12.64 -1.65
CA MET A 75 16.48 -12.04 -2.80
C MET A 75 15.23 -12.85 -3.17
N LEU A 76 14.16 -12.13 -3.51
CA LEU A 76 12.90 -12.65 -4.05
C LEU A 76 13.09 -13.44 -5.36
#